data_AF-A0A4D4JDJ2-F1
#
_entry.id   AF-A0A4D4JDJ2-F1
#
_cell.length_a   1.000
_cell.length_b   1.000
_cell.length_c   1.000
_cell.angle_alpha   90.00
_cell.angle_beta   90.00
_cell.angle_gamma   90.00
#
_symmetry.space_group_name_H-M   'P 1'
#
loop_
_entity.id
_entity.type
_entity.pdbx_description
1 polymer ?
#
loop_
_entity_poly.entity_id
_entity_poly.type
_entity_poly.pdbx_seq_one_letter_code
_entity_poly.pdbx_strand_id
1 'polypeptide(L)'
;MARGLGSRNLLWPTLLLASTQVALAQDCVRIACGQADGCEVSPSRLTAALPPGLDIRSIRGNTKIATHGEAALLECRPASRLAAAVSADRASIYGAVQVTGKLHASGILRFEPNDGGELEFRPGKETLRTGGHFFKTNFARIKLDEAQPPMKIAPPQSLATANCWQAHAKVELSDFSVLIGDTSAAGTYARQARITQASGFTQCTWGGK
;
A
#
# COMPACT_ATOMS: atom_id res chain seq x y z
N MET A 1 33.75 67.45 40.34
CA MET A 1 32.41 67.94 39.93
C MET A 1 32.43 68.01 38.40
N ALA A 2 31.49 67.51 37.59
CA ALA A 2 30.21 66.87 37.80
C ALA A 2 29.96 65.92 36.60
N ARG A 3 29.08 64.95 36.84
CA ARG A 3 28.63 63.88 35.92
C ARG A 3 27.92 64.44 34.68
N GLY A 4 28.08 63.75 33.55
CA GLY A 4 27.18 63.84 32.40
C GLY A 4 26.74 62.45 31.96
N LEU A 5 25.54 62.04 32.40
CA LEU A 5 24.82 60.89 31.85
C LEU A 5 24.31 61.27 30.45
N GLY A 6 24.60 60.43 29.46
CA GLY A 6 24.06 60.55 28.11
C GLY A 6 23.71 59.16 27.57
N SER A 7 22.61 58.62 28.07
CA SER A 7 21.93 57.45 27.49
C SER A 7 21.47 57.78 26.07
N ARG A 8 21.74 56.91 25.08
CA ARG A 8 20.83 56.67 23.94
C ARG A 8 21.29 55.56 23.01
N ASN A 9 20.41 54.58 22.92
CA ASN A 9 20.00 53.84 21.73
C ASN A 9 20.90 52.72 21.21
N LEU A 10 20.65 51.55 21.82
CA LEU A 10 20.39 50.28 21.13
C LEU A 10 19.86 50.49 19.71
N LEU A 11 20.62 50.02 18.71
CA LEU A 11 20.08 49.51 17.46
C LEU A 11 20.87 48.25 17.11
N TRP A 12 20.49 47.13 17.73
CA TRP A 12 20.70 45.82 17.12
C TRP A 12 19.91 45.80 15.81
N PRO A 13 20.53 45.51 14.66
CA PRO A 13 19.76 45.07 13.52
C PRO A 13 19.26 43.65 13.86
N THR A 14 18.01 43.55 14.27
CA THR A 14 17.23 42.32 14.19
C THR A 14 17.16 41.93 12.72
N LEU A 15 18.15 41.16 12.27
CA LEU A 15 18.03 40.30 11.11
C LEU A 15 16.88 39.34 11.40
N LEU A 16 15.68 39.73 10.99
CA LEU A 16 14.56 38.83 10.78
C LEU A 16 14.97 37.87 9.67
N LEU A 17 15.66 36.80 10.06
CA LEU A 17 15.76 35.59 9.29
C LEU A 17 14.33 35.06 9.14
N ALA A 18 13.69 35.47 8.04
CA ALA A 18 12.59 34.74 7.44
C ALA A 18 13.12 33.39 6.98
N SER A 19 13.29 32.49 7.93
CA SER A 19 13.53 31.09 7.70
C SER A 19 12.47 30.33 8.48
N THR A 20 11.21 30.46 8.02
CA THR A 20 10.31 29.31 8.04
C THR A 20 10.94 28.27 7.12
N GLN A 21 11.96 27.60 7.64
CA GLN A 21 12.52 26.43 7.01
C GLN A 21 11.35 25.48 6.80
N VAL A 22 11.03 25.24 5.53
CA VAL A 22 10.26 24.09 5.08
C VAL A 22 11.10 22.86 5.47
N ALA A 23 11.08 22.51 6.76
CA ALA A 23 11.73 21.32 7.30
C ALA A 23 10.96 20.03 6.89
N LEU A 24 9.88 20.17 6.12
CA LEU A 24 8.90 19.13 5.83
C LEU A 24 9.25 18.22 4.64
N ALA A 25 10.35 18.46 3.91
CA ALA A 25 10.64 17.76 2.65
C ALA A 25 11.84 16.80 2.68
N GLN A 26 12.57 16.68 3.81
CA GLN A 26 13.68 15.72 3.88
C GLN A 26 13.20 14.28 4.07
N ASP A 27 12.02 14.11 4.65
CA ASP A 27 11.47 12.83 5.08
C ASP A 27 10.41 12.25 4.13
N CYS A 28 10.05 12.97 3.05
CA CYS A 28 9.20 12.46 1.99
C CYS A 28 9.86 12.47 0.62
N VAL A 29 9.81 11.33 -0.05
CA VAL A 29 10.32 11.14 -1.40
C VAL A 29 9.22 10.67 -2.34
N ARG A 30 9.22 11.20 -3.57
CA ARG A 30 8.42 10.69 -4.68
C ARG A 30 9.34 9.99 -5.66
N ILE A 31 9.07 8.73 -5.93
CA ILE A 31 9.84 7.96 -6.90
C ILE A 31 9.60 8.51 -8.31
N ALA A 32 10.67 8.87 -9.01
CA ALA A 32 10.66 9.37 -10.38
C ALA A 32 11.62 8.54 -11.22
N CYS A 33 11.08 7.67 -12.08
CA CYS A 33 11.85 6.70 -12.87
C CYS A 33 11.56 6.77 -14.38
N GLY A 34 11.65 7.96 -14.98
CA GLY A 34 11.42 8.15 -16.42
C GLY A 34 10.02 8.65 -16.76
N GLN A 35 9.69 8.67 -18.06
CA GLN A 35 8.52 9.37 -18.62
C GLN A 35 7.24 8.52 -18.70
N ALA A 36 7.32 7.20 -18.48
CA ALA A 36 6.18 6.30 -18.58
C ALA A 36 5.63 5.95 -17.19
N ASP A 37 4.29 5.96 -17.06
CA ASP A 37 3.57 5.62 -15.82
C ASP A 37 3.85 4.20 -15.29
N GLY A 38 4.41 3.34 -16.13
CA GLY A 38 4.77 1.95 -15.80
C GLY A 38 6.20 1.75 -15.30
N CYS A 39 6.98 2.80 -15.07
CA CYS A 39 8.36 2.62 -14.62
C CYS A 39 8.45 2.02 -13.22
N GLU A 40 9.49 1.23 -12.96
CA GLU A 40 9.72 0.61 -11.66
C GLU A 40 11.18 0.77 -11.21
N VAL A 41 11.38 0.98 -9.92
CA VAL A 41 12.69 1.06 -9.29
C VAL A 41 12.96 -0.23 -8.52
N SER A 42 14.07 -0.89 -8.87
CA SER A 42 14.59 -2.08 -8.21
C SER A 42 16.12 -2.00 -8.06
N PRO A 43 16.72 -2.47 -6.95
CA PRO A 43 16.06 -2.94 -5.73
C PRO A 43 15.32 -1.80 -5.03
N SER A 44 14.14 -2.09 -4.48
CA SER A 44 13.26 -1.08 -3.87
C SER A 44 13.90 -0.36 -2.68
N ARG A 45 14.70 -1.09 -1.87
CA ARG A 45 15.10 -0.72 -0.50
C ARG A 45 13.92 -0.42 0.43
N LEU A 46 12.70 -0.72 0.00
CA LEU A 46 11.51 -0.71 0.84
C LEU A 46 11.37 -2.11 1.44
N THR A 47 11.20 -2.17 2.74
CA THR A 47 11.16 -3.42 3.52
C THR A 47 9.85 -3.48 4.30
N ALA A 48 9.38 -4.68 4.60
CA ALA A 48 8.28 -4.91 5.53
C ALA A 48 8.49 -6.27 6.20
N ALA A 49 7.92 -6.46 7.38
CA ALA A 49 7.73 -7.80 7.91
C ALA A 49 6.66 -8.50 7.07
N LEU A 50 7.10 -9.44 6.23
CA LEU A 50 6.23 -10.24 5.37
C LEU A 50 6.24 -11.71 5.83
N PRO A 51 5.18 -12.47 5.55
CA PRO A 51 5.22 -13.92 5.69
C PRO A 51 6.40 -14.52 4.91
N PRO A 52 6.94 -15.68 5.36
CA PRO A 52 8.03 -16.35 4.66
C PRO A 52 7.71 -16.57 3.17
N GLY A 53 8.68 -16.25 2.30
CA GLY A 53 8.56 -16.43 0.86
C GLY A 53 7.88 -15.27 0.13
N LEU A 54 7.59 -14.15 0.79
CA LEU A 54 7.17 -12.89 0.18
C LEU A 54 8.22 -11.80 0.36
N ASP A 55 8.46 -11.01 -0.69
CA ASP A 55 9.45 -9.93 -0.70
C ASP A 55 8.98 -8.72 -1.51
N ILE A 56 9.30 -7.50 -1.05
CA ILE A 56 9.07 -6.28 -1.83
C ILE A 56 10.15 -6.16 -2.92
N ARG A 57 9.76 -6.30 -4.18
CA ARG A 57 10.68 -6.31 -5.33
C ARG A 57 11.00 -4.93 -5.88
N SER A 58 9.96 -4.13 -6.08
CA SER A 58 10.07 -2.83 -6.76
C SER A 58 9.02 -1.83 -6.28
N ILE A 59 9.30 -0.56 -6.54
CA ILE A 59 8.40 0.56 -6.31
C ILE A 59 8.09 1.19 -7.66
N ARG A 60 6.81 1.39 -7.99
CA ARG A 60 6.42 2.05 -9.24
C ARG A 60 6.71 3.55 -9.18
N GLY A 61 6.91 4.16 -10.34
CA GLY A 61 6.94 5.61 -10.50
C GLY A 61 5.76 6.32 -9.85
N ASN A 62 6.01 7.56 -9.44
CA ASN A 62 5.09 8.43 -8.69
C ASN A 62 4.68 7.96 -7.29
N THR A 63 5.20 6.84 -6.80
CA THR A 63 4.98 6.43 -5.42
C THR A 63 5.65 7.42 -4.45
N LYS A 64 4.84 8.01 -3.56
CA LYS A 64 5.28 8.84 -2.44
C LYS A 64 5.51 7.97 -1.21
N ILE A 65 6.62 8.18 -0.53
CA ILE A 65 7.00 7.46 0.69
C ILE A 65 7.46 8.51 1.70
N ALA A 66 6.76 8.58 2.83
CA ALA A 66 7.05 9.51 3.92
C ALA A 66 7.32 8.74 5.20
N THR A 67 8.45 9.01 5.87
CA THR A 67 8.73 8.43 7.20
C THR A 67 7.94 9.10 8.32
N HIS A 68 7.43 10.31 8.08
CA HIS A 68 6.57 11.07 8.97
C HIS A 68 5.42 11.71 8.18
N GLY A 69 4.24 11.82 8.80
CA GLY A 69 3.04 12.38 8.17
C GLY A 69 2.42 11.46 7.13
N GLU A 70 1.42 12.00 6.41
CA GLU A 70 0.66 11.27 5.41
C GLU A 70 1.19 11.55 4.00
N ALA A 71 1.80 10.56 3.35
CA ALA A 71 2.44 10.71 2.05
C ALA A 71 1.49 11.27 0.97
N ALA A 72 0.19 10.95 1.05
CA ALA A 72 -0.84 11.46 0.14
C ALA A 72 -0.90 13.00 0.13
N LEU A 73 -0.78 13.62 1.32
CA LEU A 73 -0.98 15.06 1.55
C LEU A 73 0.33 15.86 1.45
N LEU A 74 1.47 15.19 1.32
CA LEU A 74 2.78 15.83 1.32
C LEU A 74 3.27 16.14 -0.11
N GLU A 75 3.95 17.27 -0.23
CA GLU A 75 4.78 17.60 -1.39
C GLU A 75 6.16 16.95 -1.21
N CYS A 76 6.38 15.87 -1.96
CA CYS A 76 7.54 15.01 -1.76
C CYS A 76 8.63 15.29 -2.81
N ARG A 77 9.88 15.34 -2.35
CA ARG A 77 11.04 15.55 -3.21
C ARG A 77 11.15 14.42 -4.25
N PRO A 78 11.36 14.71 -5.54
CA PRO A 78 11.62 13.67 -6.52
C PRO A 78 12.95 12.96 -6.22
N ALA A 79 12.95 11.63 -6.34
CA ALA A 79 14.13 10.79 -6.22
C ALA A 79 14.04 9.60 -7.17
N SER A 80 15.16 9.20 -7.77
CA SER A 80 15.21 8.00 -8.62
C SER A 80 15.27 6.69 -7.84
N ARG A 81 15.56 6.75 -6.54
CA ARG A 81 15.63 5.60 -5.61
C ARG A 81 15.57 6.06 -4.15
N LEU A 82 15.28 5.12 -3.25
CA LEU A 82 15.46 5.35 -1.80
C LEU A 82 16.95 5.38 -1.44
N ALA A 83 17.35 6.40 -0.67
CA ALA A 83 18.75 6.57 -0.26
C ALA A 83 19.19 5.53 0.79
N ALA A 84 18.27 5.15 1.68
CA ALA A 84 18.45 4.14 2.72
C ALA A 84 17.27 3.15 2.71
N ALA A 85 17.39 2.06 3.47
CA ALA A 85 16.27 1.16 3.67
C ALA A 85 15.15 1.86 4.45
N VAL A 86 13.91 1.70 4.00
CA VAL A 86 12.71 2.26 4.66
C VAL A 86 11.77 1.10 5.01
N SER A 87 11.21 1.10 6.22
CA SER A 87 10.21 0.12 6.61
C SER A 87 8.81 0.62 6.27
N ALA A 88 8.11 -0.08 5.38
CA ALA A 88 6.72 0.13 5.04
C ALA A 88 5.76 -0.15 6.20
N ASP A 89 6.21 -0.84 7.25
CA ASP A 89 5.42 -1.02 8.47
C ASP A 89 5.33 0.26 9.31
N ARG A 90 6.18 1.26 9.02
CA ARG A 90 6.27 2.52 9.76
C ARG A 90 6.09 3.75 8.88
N ALA A 91 6.42 3.65 7.60
CA ALA A 91 6.26 4.75 6.65
C ALA A 91 4.84 4.83 6.10
N SER A 92 4.40 6.05 5.79
CA SER A 92 3.23 6.28 4.95
C SER A 92 3.61 6.11 3.48
N ILE A 93 2.79 5.39 2.73
CA ILE A 93 2.99 5.12 1.30
C ILE A 93 1.74 5.51 0.54
N TYR A 94 1.92 6.19 -0.59
CA TYR A 94 0.86 6.49 -1.54
C TYR A 94 1.38 6.24 -2.95
N GLY A 95 0.84 5.24 -3.65
CA GLY A 95 1.34 4.76 -4.94
C GLY A 95 1.33 3.24 -5.04
N ALA A 96 2.26 2.66 -5.80
CA ALA A 96 2.25 1.22 -6.07
C ALA A 96 3.57 0.51 -5.76
N VAL A 97 3.45 -0.66 -5.15
CA VAL A 97 4.55 -1.52 -4.72
C VAL A 97 4.34 -2.92 -5.29
N GLN A 98 5.39 -3.51 -5.88
CA GLN A 98 5.35 -4.92 -6.28
C GLN A 98 5.89 -5.81 -5.16
N VAL A 99 5.13 -6.84 -4.79
CA VAL A 99 5.53 -7.87 -3.85
C VAL A 99 5.60 -9.19 -4.61
N THR A 100 6.75 -9.85 -4.63
CA THR A 100 6.90 -11.17 -5.27
C THR A 100 6.85 -12.30 -4.28
N GLY A 101 6.66 -13.51 -4.79
CA GLY A 101 6.67 -14.73 -3.99
C GLY A 101 5.29 -15.35 -3.86
N LYS A 102 5.17 -16.35 -2.97
CA LYS A 102 3.95 -17.18 -2.86
C LYS A 102 3.32 -17.08 -1.48
N LEU A 103 2.01 -16.85 -1.47
CA LEU A 103 1.16 -16.90 -0.29
C LEU A 103 0.28 -18.14 -0.35
N HIS A 104 0.47 -19.04 0.59
CA HIS A 104 -0.45 -20.16 0.85
C HIS A 104 -1.35 -19.78 2.02
N ALA A 105 -2.66 -19.78 1.80
CA ALA A 105 -3.60 -19.30 2.82
C ALA A 105 -4.93 -20.05 2.78
N SER A 106 -5.54 -20.17 3.96
CA SER A 106 -6.97 -20.47 4.10
C SER A 106 -7.71 -19.18 4.43
N GLY A 107 -8.94 -19.04 3.93
CA GLY A 107 -9.71 -17.81 4.10
C GLY A 107 -11.09 -17.89 3.45
N ILE A 108 -11.63 -16.72 3.13
CA ILE A 108 -12.91 -16.58 2.45
C ILE A 108 -12.67 -16.10 1.03
N LEU A 109 -13.18 -16.84 0.06
CA LEU A 109 -13.36 -16.36 -1.30
C LEU A 109 -14.73 -15.69 -1.39
N ARG A 110 -14.79 -14.50 -1.97
CA ARG A 110 -16.02 -13.74 -2.10
C ARG A 110 -16.15 -13.16 -3.49
N PHE A 111 -17.31 -13.37 -4.10
CA PHE A 111 -17.74 -12.70 -5.31
C PHE A 111 -18.72 -11.61 -4.94
N GLU A 112 -18.41 -10.38 -5.37
CA GLU A 112 -19.22 -9.20 -5.18
C GLU A 112 -18.83 -8.15 -6.22
N PRO A 113 -19.46 -8.16 -7.41
CA PRO A 113 -19.16 -7.21 -8.48
C PRO A 113 -19.26 -5.76 -8.02
N ASN A 114 -18.18 -5.01 -8.20
CA ASN A 114 -18.08 -3.58 -7.94
C ASN A 114 -16.96 -2.96 -8.80
N ASP A 115 -16.86 -1.62 -8.80
CA ASP A 115 -15.86 -0.87 -9.59
C ASP A 115 -14.41 -1.25 -9.26
N GLY A 116 -14.16 -1.80 -8.07
CA GLY A 116 -12.85 -2.23 -7.62
C GLY A 116 -12.47 -3.67 -7.99
N GLY A 117 -13.39 -4.48 -8.51
CA GLY A 117 -13.18 -5.90 -8.82
C GLY A 117 -14.38 -6.77 -8.45
N GLU A 118 -14.45 -7.97 -9.01
CA GLU A 118 -15.55 -8.91 -8.83
C GLU A 118 -15.22 -10.01 -7.82
N LEU A 119 -13.98 -10.50 -7.81
CA LEU A 119 -13.58 -11.65 -7.02
C LEU A 119 -12.43 -11.29 -6.09
N GLU A 120 -12.65 -11.42 -4.78
CA GLU A 120 -11.63 -11.19 -3.77
C GLU A 120 -11.43 -12.41 -2.86
N PHE A 121 -10.21 -12.56 -2.38
CA PHE A 121 -9.85 -13.47 -1.32
C PHE A 121 -9.50 -12.70 -0.05
N ARG A 122 -10.11 -13.08 1.07
CA ARG A 122 -9.87 -12.53 2.41
C ARG A 122 -9.12 -13.57 3.24
N PRO A 123 -7.80 -13.42 3.45
CA PRO A 123 -7.03 -14.37 4.24
C PRO A 123 -7.55 -14.48 5.67
N GLY A 124 -7.48 -15.68 6.25
CA GLY A 124 -7.80 -15.89 7.66
C GLY A 124 -6.87 -15.11 8.58
N LYS A 125 -7.33 -14.87 9.81
CA LYS A 125 -6.59 -14.10 10.83
C LYS A 125 -5.18 -14.66 11.09
N GLU A 126 -5.02 -15.98 11.08
CA GLU A 126 -3.72 -16.61 11.29
C GLU A 126 -2.71 -16.25 10.19
N THR A 127 -3.14 -16.22 8.92
CA THR A 127 -2.29 -15.77 7.81
C THR A 127 -1.82 -14.32 8.04
N LEU A 128 -2.74 -13.42 8.40
CA LEU A 128 -2.43 -11.99 8.57
C LEU A 128 -1.51 -11.74 9.78
N ARG A 129 -1.58 -12.56 10.83
CA ARG A 129 -0.73 -12.40 12.02
C ARG A 129 0.76 -12.57 11.75
N THR A 130 1.12 -13.29 10.70
CA THR A 130 2.52 -13.57 10.32
C THR A 130 3.27 -12.38 9.73
N GLY A 131 2.57 -11.30 9.35
CA GLY A 131 3.18 -10.09 8.79
C GLY A 131 3.11 -8.84 9.69
N GLY A 132 3.77 -7.78 9.25
CA GLY A 132 3.75 -6.44 9.83
C GLY A 132 2.52 -5.62 9.45
N HIS A 133 2.54 -4.34 9.80
CA HIS A 133 1.44 -3.41 9.52
C HIS A 133 1.15 -3.30 8.01
N PHE A 134 2.20 -3.20 7.19
CA PHE A 134 2.04 -3.13 5.73
C PHE A 134 1.27 -4.34 5.17
N PHE A 135 1.66 -5.55 5.57
CA PHE A 135 1.01 -6.77 5.13
C PHE A 135 -0.43 -6.86 5.63
N LYS A 136 -0.63 -6.67 6.93
CA LYS A 136 -1.96 -6.77 7.57
C LYS A 136 -2.99 -5.83 6.96
N THR A 137 -2.58 -4.61 6.65
CA THR A 137 -3.46 -3.59 6.07
C THR A 137 -3.75 -3.89 4.61
N ASN A 138 -2.72 -4.14 3.80
CA ASN A 138 -2.88 -4.21 2.35
C ASN A 138 -3.34 -5.59 1.85
N PHE A 139 -3.05 -6.67 2.56
CA PHE A 139 -3.41 -8.05 2.16
C PHE A 139 -4.67 -8.58 2.85
N ALA A 140 -5.40 -7.75 3.61
CA ALA A 140 -6.67 -8.15 4.22
C ALA A 140 -7.73 -8.54 3.17
N ARG A 141 -7.65 -7.94 1.98
CA ARG A 141 -8.50 -8.21 0.82
C ARG A 141 -7.59 -8.25 -0.41
N ILE A 142 -7.55 -9.39 -1.09
CA ILE A 142 -6.72 -9.62 -2.27
C ILE A 142 -7.65 -9.83 -3.45
N LYS A 143 -7.62 -8.89 -4.39
CA LYS A 143 -8.37 -8.92 -5.65
C LYS A 143 -7.73 -9.93 -6.59
N LEU A 144 -8.57 -10.71 -7.27
CA LEU A 144 -8.16 -11.81 -8.15
C LEU A 144 -8.42 -11.51 -9.63
N ASP A 145 -8.91 -10.31 -9.94
CA ASP A 145 -9.32 -9.88 -11.28
C ASP A 145 -8.15 -9.77 -12.25
N GLU A 146 -6.95 -9.50 -11.74
CA GLU A 146 -5.71 -9.40 -12.53
C GLU A 146 -4.95 -10.73 -12.65
N ALA A 147 -5.49 -11.82 -12.08
CA ALA A 147 -4.82 -13.12 -12.10
C ALA A 147 -4.81 -13.72 -13.51
N GLN A 148 -3.68 -14.29 -13.90
CA GLN A 148 -3.49 -14.99 -15.17
C GLN A 148 -3.11 -16.46 -14.91
N PRO A 149 -3.84 -17.44 -15.48
CA PRO A 149 -5.07 -17.28 -16.26
C PRO A 149 -6.23 -16.71 -15.42
N PRO A 150 -7.27 -16.11 -16.05
CA PRO A 150 -8.41 -15.56 -15.33
C PRO A 150 -9.09 -16.62 -14.47
N MET A 151 -9.37 -16.25 -13.21
CA MET A 151 -9.99 -17.15 -12.25
C MET A 151 -11.45 -17.41 -12.61
N LYS A 152 -11.81 -18.68 -12.76
CA LYS A 152 -13.19 -19.12 -12.95
C LYS A 152 -13.61 -20.00 -11.78
N ILE A 153 -14.58 -19.53 -11.01
CA ILE A 153 -15.17 -20.30 -9.90
C ILE A 153 -16.66 -20.37 -10.14
N ALA A 154 -17.16 -21.60 -10.27
CA ALA A 154 -18.59 -21.86 -10.40
C ALA A 154 -19.18 -22.09 -9.01
N PRO A 155 -20.04 -21.19 -8.49
CA PRO A 155 -20.81 -21.48 -7.30
C PRO A 155 -21.90 -22.53 -7.61
N PRO A 156 -22.56 -23.11 -6.59
CA PRO A 156 -23.77 -23.91 -6.80
C PRO A 156 -24.84 -23.16 -7.59
N GLN A 157 -25.67 -23.88 -8.34
CA GLN A 157 -26.67 -23.30 -9.24
C GLN A 157 -27.62 -22.30 -8.55
N SER A 158 -27.94 -22.53 -7.27
CA SER A 158 -28.76 -21.62 -6.45
C SER A 158 -28.14 -20.23 -6.26
N LEU A 159 -26.84 -20.08 -6.47
CA LEU A 159 -26.08 -18.84 -6.31
C LEU A 159 -25.50 -18.33 -7.63
N ALA A 160 -25.76 -19.01 -8.75
CA ALA A 160 -25.20 -18.65 -10.05
C ALA A 160 -25.64 -17.25 -10.53
N THR A 161 -26.83 -16.81 -10.12
CA THR A 161 -27.39 -15.49 -10.43
C THR A 161 -27.35 -14.53 -9.24
N ALA A 162 -26.66 -14.90 -8.15
CA ALA A 162 -26.57 -14.06 -6.97
C ALA A 162 -25.54 -12.94 -7.20
N ASN A 163 -25.89 -11.71 -6.84
CA ASN A 163 -24.98 -10.56 -6.91
C ASN A 163 -23.92 -10.57 -5.79
N CYS A 164 -23.98 -11.54 -4.88
CA CYS A 164 -22.99 -11.73 -3.83
C CYS A 164 -23.03 -13.19 -3.35
N TRP A 165 -21.87 -13.85 -3.33
CA TRP A 165 -21.69 -15.11 -2.61
C TRP A 165 -20.29 -15.20 -2.00
N GLN A 166 -20.15 -16.05 -1.00
CA GLN A 166 -18.86 -16.33 -0.37
C GLN A 166 -18.71 -17.82 -0.08
N ALA A 167 -17.46 -18.29 0.00
CA ALA A 167 -17.11 -19.67 0.29
C ALA A 167 -15.81 -19.72 1.10
N HIS A 168 -15.65 -20.76 1.92
CA HIS A 168 -14.36 -21.08 2.51
C HIS A 168 -13.42 -21.60 1.42
N ALA A 169 -12.21 -21.08 1.36
CA ALA A 169 -11.25 -21.44 0.33
C ALA A 169 -9.83 -21.63 0.86
N LYS A 170 -9.07 -22.50 0.17
CA LYS A 170 -7.62 -22.62 0.28
C LYS A 170 -6.98 -22.21 -1.03
N VAL A 171 -6.01 -21.32 -0.97
CA VAL A 171 -5.41 -20.70 -2.15
C VAL A 171 -3.90 -20.75 -2.12
N GLU A 172 -3.31 -20.71 -3.30
CA GLU A 172 -1.94 -20.28 -3.56
C GLU A 172 -2.02 -19.04 -4.45
N LEU A 173 -1.54 -17.90 -3.95
CA LEU A 173 -1.51 -16.63 -4.66
C LEU A 173 -0.06 -16.18 -4.82
N SER A 174 0.28 -15.56 -5.94
CA SER A 174 1.63 -15.06 -6.15
C SER A 174 1.69 -13.82 -7.02
N ASP A 175 2.83 -13.13 -6.88
CA ASP A 175 3.21 -11.91 -7.60
C ASP A 175 2.13 -10.84 -7.49
N PHE A 176 2.25 -9.98 -6.48
CA PHE A 176 1.22 -9.03 -6.10
C PHE A 176 1.57 -7.61 -6.52
N SER A 177 0.59 -6.92 -7.09
CA SER A 177 0.61 -5.48 -7.27
C SER A 177 -0.19 -4.84 -6.14
N VAL A 178 0.47 -4.10 -5.27
CA VAL A 178 -0.16 -3.41 -4.12
C VAL A 178 -0.32 -1.94 -4.48
N LEU A 179 -1.55 -1.50 -4.75
CA LEU A 179 -1.90 -0.10 -5.00
C LEU A 179 -2.47 0.53 -3.74
N ILE A 180 -1.75 1.50 -3.18
CA ILE A 180 -2.09 2.18 -1.93
C ILE A 180 -2.53 3.61 -2.27
N GLY A 181 -3.78 3.92 -1.96
CA GLY A 181 -4.38 5.22 -2.23
C GLY A 181 -5.82 5.28 -1.75
N ASP A 182 -6.53 6.32 -2.18
CA ASP A 182 -7.91 6.63 -1.80
C ASP A 182 -8.93 6.33 -2.92
N THR A 183 -8.48 5.84 -4.07
CA THR A 183 -9.35 5.49 -5.19
C THR A 183 -10.00 4.12 -5.01
N SER A 184 -11.11 3.88 -5.70
CA SER A 184 -11.77 2.56 -5.75
C SER A 184 -10.87 1.45 -6.32
N ALA A 185 -9.87 1.83 -7.12
CA ALA A 185 -8.86 0.92 -7.65
C ALA A 185 -7.79 0.54 -6.61
N ALA A 186 -7.65 1.24 -5.49
CA ALA A 186 -6.71 0.86 -4.46
C ALA A 186 -7.00 -0.56 -3.94
N GLY A 187 -5.94 -1.32 -3.65
CA GLY A 187 -6.02 -2.70 -3.22
C GLY A 187 -4.80 -3.52 -3.61
N THR A 188 -4.78 -4.76 -3.14
CA THR A 188 -3.77 -5.75 -3.51
C THR A 188 -4.33 -6.68 -4.56
N TYR A 189 -3.60 -6.85 -5.66
CA TYR A 189 -3.98 -7.67 -6.80
C TYR A 189 -2.99 -8.82 -6.96
N ALA A 190 -3.47 -10.06 -6.95
CA ALA A 190 -2.63 -11.21 -7.26
C ALA A 190 -2.52 -11.39 -8.79
N ARG A 191 -1.31 -11.53 -9.33
CA ARG A 191 -1.07 -11.80 -10.77
C ARG A 191 -1.22 -13.28 -11.09
N GLN A 192 -1.07 -14.15 -10.11
CA GLN A 192 -1.30 -15.58 -10.23
C GLN A 192 -2.15 -16.04 -9.05
N ALA A 193 -3.15 -16.88 -9.34
CA ALA A 193 -4.03 -17.43 -8.33
C ALA A 193 -4.38 -18.88 -8.67
N ARG A 194 -4.37 -19.72 -7.64
CA ARG A 194 -4.82 -21.11 -7.70
C ARG A 194 -5.67 -21.40 -6.49
N ILE A 195 -6.96 -21.66 -6.72
CA ILE A 195 -7.88 -22.12 -5.68
C ILE A 195 -7.81 -23.65 -5.65
N THR A 196 -7.32 -24.18 -4.54
CA THR A 196 -7.13 -25.64 -4.35
C THR A 196 -8.34 -26.31 -3.72
N GLN A 197 -9.14 -25.53 -3.00
CA GLN A 197 -10.37 -25.97 -2.37
C GLN A 197 -11.31 -24.78 -2.24
N ALA A 198 -12.60 -24.97 -2.54
CA ALA A 198 -13.67 -24.01 -2.26
C ALA A 198 -14.92 -24.78 -1.81
N SER A 199 -15.52 -24.39 -0.70
CA SER A 199 -16.65 -25.11 -0.10
C SER A 199 -17.49 -24.22 0.82
N GLY A 200 -18.68 -24.67 1.19
CA GLY A 200 -19.58 -23.92 2.07
C GLY A 200 -20.05 -22.61 1.44
N PHE A 201 -20.49 -22.68 0.18
CA PHE A 201 -21.00 -21.51 -0.53
C PHE A 201 -22.28 -21.00 0.12
N THR A 202 -22.33 -19.69 0.37
CA THR A 202 -23.49 -19.01 0.93
C THR A 202 -23.70 -17.68 0.23
N GLN A 203 -24.96 -17.27 0.06
CA GLN A 203 -25.28 -15.90 -0.34
C GLN A 203 -24.77 -14.91 0.72
N CYS A 204 -24.26 -13.76 0.29
CA CYS A 204 -23.86 -12.67 1.17
C CYS A 204 -24.66 -11.40 0.90
N THR A 205 -24.57 -10.44 1.82
CA THR A 205 -25.08 -9.08 1.60
C THR A 205 -23.98 -8.22 0.99
N TRP A 206 -24.31 -7.50 -0.07
CA TRP A 206 -23.45 -6.50 -0.69
C TRP A 206 -23.01 -5.44 0.35
N GLY A 207 -21.74 -5.05 0.35
CA GLY A 207 -21.15 -4.17 1.37
C GLY A 207 -20.91 -4.83 2.74
N GLY A 208 -21.18 -6.14 2.87
CA GLY A 208 -21.00 -6.89 4.11
C GLY A 208 -19.53 -7.12 4.51
N LYS A 209 -19.27 -7.08 5.82
CA LYS A 209 -17.97 -7.40 6.44
C LYS A 209 -17.63 -8.89 6.39
#